data_AF-A0A9W7SYH6-F1
#
_entry.id   AF-A0A9W7SYH6-F1
#
_cell.length_a   1.000
_cell.length_b   1.000
_cell.length_c   1.000
_cell.angle_alpha   90.00
_cell.angle_beta   90.00
_cell.angle_gamma   90.00
#
_symmetry.space_group_name_H-M   'P 1'
#
loop_
_entity.id
_entity.type
_entity.pdbx_description
1 polymer ?
#
loop_
_entity_poly.entity_id
_entity_poly.type
_entity_poly.pdbx_seq_one_letter_code
_entity_poly.pdbx_strand_id
1 'polypeptide(L)'
;MTSQELKLAGTYSKYHQSVTVTRISMLVGNSLPEYVFIRTAILFLRLIAPLSLLYTAYLIIPPIHWSSSDWPRLPRPFEVYALAEAAFFTFIYLPLRIRLQRDATHPDPPDREERSVLVRRCLRSISNLKPYILKWYLDSPLSEVKRENVKEFFAWSFMNKRFEEVTDDESSELDEYTDQLERALGYELAAGRGEARSLRGTMDPVPMQHRPLLWYIIVFIVDNYACTLLIIFSFRFYRPFVTNVLTTFPPRLISLLSFNKSPAQDMTYWYRPHTSKTKLPILYIHGIGIGMYAYVGLLAQLATSTGKDDSDAGHIGVIALEIPSISARMCAPALETKQMRRAIKTILDAHRWDNFVLAGHSYGTAIAANLLRTDSALSKRVKAAVLMDPICFLLHLPDVCYNFANEHMLHYFSSQDAMISHTLARRFFWSEYILWKEDIAGLPMTVTLSGQDLIVPTRAVWTYLTGEDIADKDARREDLTFRPQSDAEWTMVRLMSVGLASLITQHSLIPRLEGVLLPV
;
A
#
# COMPACT_ATOMS: atom_id res chain seq x y z
N MET A 1 -9.04 -19.27 33.80
CA MET A 1 -8.72 -19.64 32.40
C MET A 1 -9.49 -20.89 32.03
N THR A 2 -10.25 -20.86 30.94
CA THR A 2 -11.06 -22.00 30.48
C THR A 2 -10.21 -22.94 29.62
N SER A 3 -10.61 -24.21 29.53
CA SER A 3 -9.94 -25.28 28.75
C SER A 3 -9.69 -24.91 27.26
N GLN A 4 -10.44 -23.96 26.71
CA GLN A 4 -10.22 -23.41 25.36
C GLN A 4 -8.99 -22.49 25.28
N GLU A 5 -8.71 -21.66 26.30
CA GLU A 5 -7.57 -20.72 26.32
C GLU A 5 -6.22 -21.46 26.39
N LEU A 6 -6.19 -22.61 27.06
CA LEU A 6 -5.02 -23.50 27.12
C LEU A 6 -4.76 -24.24 25.80
N LYS A 7 -5.82 -24.59 25.05
CA LYS A 7 -5.68 -25.16 23.68
C LYS A 7 -5.19 -24.13 22.67
N LEU A 8 -5.61 -22.87 22.79
CA LEU A 8 -5.12 -21.75 21.97
C LEU A 8 -3.61 -21.48 22.20
N ALA A 9 -3.15 -21.50 23.45
CA ALA A 9 -1.73 -21.29 23.80
C ALA A 9 -0.82 -22.43 23.31
N GLY A 10 -1.29 -23.69 23.38
CA GLY A 10 -0.52 -24.87 22.97
C GLY A 10 -0.30 -24.98 21.46
N THR A 11 -1.28 -24.55 20.65
CA THR A 11 -1.20 -24.61 19.17
C THR A 11 -0.29 -23.49 18.62
N TYR A 12 -0.31 -22.30 19.23
CA TYR A 12 0.50 -21.15 18.81
C TYR A 12 2.00 -21.32 19.11
N SER A 13 2.36 -21.96 20.24
CA SER A 13 3.75 -22.22 20.62
C SER A 13 4.44 -23.22 19.69
N LYS A 14 3.71 -24.25 19.20
CA LYS A 14 4.25 -25.22 18.23
C LYS A 14 4.45 -24.60 16.85
N TYR A 15 3.57 -23.68 16.46
CA TYR A 15 3.68 -22.96 15.19
C TYR A 15 4.88 -22.00 15.17
N HIS A 16 5.16 -21.28 16.25
CA HIS A 16 6.31 -20.37 16.27
C HIS A 16 7.66 -21.09 16.17
N GLN A 17 7.80 -22.26 16.78
CA GLN A 17 9.01 -23.09 16.63
C GLN A 17 9.16 -23.67 15.22
N SER A 18 8.07 -24.06 14.54
CA SER A 18 8.14 -24.53 13.15
C SER A 18 8.34 -23.39 12.14
N VAL A 19 7.83 -22.20 12.44
CA VAL A 19 7.90 -21.01 11.56
C VAL A 19 9.26 -20.33 11.62
N THR A 20 9.95 -20.29 12.76
CA THR A 20 11.29 -19.67 12.84
C THR A 20 12.33 -20.44 12.02
N VAL A 21 12.21 -21.77 11.90
CA VAL A 21 13.12 -22.58 11.08
C VAL A 21 12.74 -22.53 9.59
N THR A 22 11.50 -22.17 9.25
CA THR A 22 11.00 -22.16 7.85
C THR A 22 10.99 -20.74 7.24
N ARG A 23 11.21 -19.67 8.02
CA ARG A 23 11.03 -18.27 7.60
C ARG A 23 12.12 -17.62 6.74
N ILE A 24 13.15 -18.37 6.32
CA ILE A 24 14.21 -17.81 5.44
C ILE A 24 13.79 -17.83 3.95
N SER A 25 12.64 -18.42 3.58
CA SER A 25 12.37 -18.74 2.17
C SER A 25 10.88 -18.79 1.79
N MET A 26 10.13 -17.68 1.89
CA MET A 26 8.74 -17.62 1.36
C MET A 26 8.36 -16.17 1.02
N LEU A 27 7.92 -15.72 -0.16
CA LEU A 27 7.76 -16.35 -1.47
C LEU A 27 7.38 -15.27 -2.52
N VAL A 28 8.37 -14.68 -3.20
CA VAL A 28 8.28 -14.24 -4.61
C VAL A 28 9.62 -14.59 -5.25
N GLY A 29 9.64 -15.59 -6.11
CA GLY A 29 10.87 -16.26 -6.56
C GLY A 29 11.13 -17.52 -5.74
N ASN A 30 10.44 -18.60 -6.09
CA ASN A 30 10.48 -19.89 -5.41
C ASN A 30 11.73 -20.71 -5.76
N SER A 31 12.55 -20.21 -6.67
CA SER A 31 13.76 -20.86 -7.14
C SER A 31 14.96 -19.96 -6.82
N LEU A 32 16.07 -20.57 -6.38
CA LEU A 32 17.36 -19.89 -6.27
C LEU A 32 17.67 -19.04 -7.54
N PRO A 33 17.38 -19.51 -8.77
CA PRO A 33 17.43 -18.69 -9.98
C PRO A 33 16.66 -17.37 -9.93
N GLU A 34 15.41 -17.35 -9.48
CA GLU A 34 14.60 -16.13 -9.42
C GLU A 34 15.13 -15.16 -8.37
N TYR A 35 15.53 -15.66 -7.20
CA TYR A 35 16.18 -14.82 -6.18
C TYR A 35 17.48 -14.20 -6.72
N VAL A 36 18.34 -15.00 -7.35
CA VAL A 36 19.58 -14.53 -7.98
C VAL A 36 19.27 -13.51 -9.07
N PHE A 37 18.25 -13.75 -9.89
CA PHE A 37 17.81 -12.83 -10.93
C PHE A 37 17.36 -11.48 -10.35
N ILE A 38 16.48 -11.47 -9.34
CA ILE A 38 15.98 -10.25 -8.69
C ILE A 38 17.14 -9.47 -8.08
N ARG A 39 18.02 -10.14 -7.33
CA ARG A 39 19.19 -9.51 -6.70
C ARG A 39 20.16 -8.94 -7.74
N THR A 40 20.37 -9.65 -8.84
CA THR A 40 21.22 -9.19 -9.96
C THR A 40 20.59 -8.00 -10.68
N ALA A 41 19.28 -8.01 -10.90
CA ALA A 41 18.56 -6.89 -11.51
C ALA A 41 18.60 -5.63 -10.62
N ILE A 42 18.39 -5.79 -9.31
CA ILE A 42 18.54 -4.70 -8.33
C ILE A 42 19.97 -4.16 -8.35
N LEU A 43 20.98 -5.05 -8.31
CA LEU A 43 22.39 -4.65 -8.38
C LEU A 43 22.69 -3.87 -9.65
N PHE A 44 22.24 -4.37 -10.81
CA PHE A 44 22.39 -3.70 -12.10
C PHE A 44 21.79 -2.29 -12.07
N LEU A 45 20.53 -2.15 -11.63
CA LEU A 45 19.87 -0.84 -11.54
C LEU A 45 20.59 0.11 -10.58
N ARG A 46 21.12 -0.40 -9.46
CA ARG A 46 21.87 0.40 -8.48
C ARG A 46 23.24 0.84 -8.99
N LEU A 47 23.85 0.09 -9.90
CA LEU A 47 25.15 0.42 -10.47
C LEU A 47 25.08 1.48 -11.59
N ILE A 48 23.91 1.70 -12.19
CA ILE A 48 23.76 2.64 -13.30
C ILE A 48 24.24 4.06 -12.94
N ALA A 49 23.78 4.62 -11.82
CA ALA A 49 24.17 5.97 -11.39
C ALA A 49 25.67 6.11 -11.05
N PRO A 50 26.27 5.28 -10.18
CA PRO A 50 27.70 5.40 -9.88
C PRO A 50 28.59 5.18 -11.11
N LEU A 51 28.27 4.22 -11.99
CA LEU A 51 29.03 4.04 -13.23
C LEU A 51 28.90 5.23 -14.18
N SER A 52 27.71 5.84 -14.25
CA SER A 52 27.47 7.04 -15.06
C SER A 52 28.23 8.25 -14.53
N LEU A 53 28.30 8.42 -13.20
CA LEU A 53 29.10 9.46 -12.55
C LEU A 53 30.60 9.25 -12.78
N LEU A 54 31.10 8.01 -12.62
CA LEU A 54 32.49 7.67 -12.88
C LEU A 54 32.88 7.93 -14.34
N TYR A 55 32.02 7.55 -15.29
CA TYR A 55 32.25 7.83 -16.71
C TYR A 55 32.22 9.33 -17.00
N THR A 56 31.30 10.08 -16.40
CA THR A 56 31.24 11.55 -16.55
C THR A 56 32.51 12.21 -15.99
N ALA A 57 33.01 11.76 -14.84
CA ALA A 57 34.27 12.24 -14.27
C ALA A 57 35.47 11.88 -15.16
N TYR A 58 35.50 10.67 -15.71
CA TYR A 58 36.49 10.23 -16.69
C TYR A 58 36.54 11.15 -17.91
N LEU A 59 35.39 11.61 -18.42
CA LEU A 59 35.36 12.56 -19.54
C LEU A 59 35.87 13.97 -19.19
N ILE A 60 35.84 14.38 -17.92
CA ILE A 60 36.23 15.73 -17.47
C ILE A 60 37.72 15.78 -17.05
N ILE A 61 38.27 14.65 -16.58
CA ILE A 61 39.65 14.55 -16.10
C ILE A 61 40.50 13.84 -17.17
N PRO A 62 41.07 14.57 -18.16
CA PRO A 62 41.92 13.94 -19.16
C PRO A 62 43.22 13.43 -18.49
N PRO A 63 43.70 12.22 -18.82
CA PRO A 63 44.97 11.74 -18.35
C PRO A 63 46.07 12.45 -19.10
N ILE A 64 47.13 12.71 -18.35
CA ILE A 64 48.31 13.49 -18.71
C ILE A 64 49.00 12.97 -20.00
N HIS A 65 48.72 11.74 -20.43
CA HIS A 65 49.41 11.06 -21.52
C HIS A 65 48.63 10.91 -22.84
N TRP A 66 47.36 11.33 -22.91
CA TRP A 66 46.53 11.11 -24.10
C TRP A 66 46.26 12.40 -24.88
N SER A 67 46.57 12.40 -26.18
CA SER A 67 46.07 13.40 -27.13
C SER A 67 44.54 13.34 -27.16
N SER A 68 43.86 14.50 -27.22
CA SER A 68 42.38 14.59 -27.19
C SER A 68 41.67 13.77 -28.27
N SER A 69 42.38 13.35 -29.32
CA SER A 69 41.84 12.55 -30.43
C SER A 69 41.81 11.04 -30.17
N ASP A 70 42.61 10.51 -29.24
CA ASP A 70 42.77 9.06 -29.04
C ASP A 70 42.08 8.56 -27.75
N TRP A 71 41.35 9.44 -27.05
CA TRP A 71 40.66 9.16 -25.80
C TRP A 71 39.55 8.10 -25.98
N PRO A 72 39.60 6.93 -25.33
CA PRO A 72 38.57 5.91 -25.46
C PRO A 72 37.19 6.42 -24.99
N ARG A 73 36.15 6.29 -25.81
CA ARG A 73 34.79 6.71 -25.47
C ARG A 73 33.81 5.57 -25.64
N LEU A 74 32.73 5.60 -24.85
CA LEU A 74 31.59 4.72 -25.08
C LEU A 74 30.90 5.07 -26.41
N PRO A 75 30.21 4.11 -27.05
CA PRO A 75 29.36 4.42 -28.19
C PRO A 75 28.34 5.51 -27.84
N ARG A 76 28.04 6.38 -28.82
CA ARG A 76 27.26 7.61 -28.59
C ARG A 76 25.97 7.44 -27.77
N PRO A 77 25.12 6.41 -27.98
CA PRO A 77 23.91 6.25 -27.17
C PRO A 77 24.20 6.02 -25.67
N PHE A 78 25.22 5.21 -25.35
CA PHE A 78 25.61 4.92 -23.98
C PHE A 78 26.29 6.12 -23.31
N GLU A 79 27.10 6.87 -24.07
CA GLU A 79 27.68 8.13 -23.59
C GLU A 79 26.59 9.15 -23.24
N VAL A 80 25.63 9.38 -24.14
CA VAL A 80 24.50 10.30 -23.89
C VAL A 80 23.68 9.85 -22.69
N TYR A 81 23.39 8.56 -22.59
CA TYR A 81 22.67 8.01 -21.43
C TYR A 81 23.45 8.24 -20.13
N ALA A 82 24.75 7.92 -20.10
CA ALA A 82 25.57 8.09 -18.89
C ALA A 82 25.64 9.56 -18.45
N LEU A 83 25.81 10.49 -19.38
CA LEU A 83 25.77 11.93 -19.08
C LEU A 83 24.39 12.37 -18.55
N ALA A 84 23.31 11.91 -19.18
CA ALA A 84 21.94 12.22 -18.75
C ALA A 84 21.64 11.64 -17.36
N GLU A 85 22.06 10.41 -17.08
CA GLU A 85 21.90 9.74 -15.79
C GLU A 85 22.69 10.46 -14.69
N ALA A 86 23.95 10.84 -14.96
CA ALA A 86 24.77 11.60 -14.03
C ALA A 86 24.14 12.97 -13.70
N ALA A 87 23.65 13.66 -14.72
CA ALA A 87 22.94 14.94 -14.55
C ALA A 87 21.63 14.76 -13.78
N PHE A 88 20.82 13.75 -14.11
CA PHE A 88 19.57 13.44 -13.43
C PHE A 88 19.80 13.11 -11.95
N PHE A 89 20.78 12.25 -11.65
CA PHE A 89 21.14 11.91 -10.28
C PHE A 89 21.53 13.17 -9.49
N THR A 90 22.41 14.00 -10.05
CA THR A 90 23.01 15.13 -9.35
C THR A 90 22.06 16.32 -9.20
N PHE A 91 21.35 16.69 -10.28
CA PHE A 91 20.56 17.92 -10.33
C PHE A 91 19.08 17.71 -10.04
N ILE A 92 18.55 16.48 -10.15
CA ILE A 92 17.14 16.18 -9.88
C ILE A 92 16.99 15.33 -8.61
N TYR A 93 17.62 14.16 -8.56
CA TYR A 93 17.41 13.22 -7.46
C TYR A 93 18.00 13.71 -6.14
N LEU A 94 19.25 14.22 -6.10
CA LEU A 94 19.86 14.67 -4.85
C LEU A 94 19.09 15.84 -4.18
N PRO A 95 18.71 16.93 -4.90
CA PRO A 95 17.89 17.98 -4.31
C PRO A 95 16.51 17.48 -3.88
N LEU A 96 15.88 16.60 -4.68
CA LEU A 96 14.60 15.99 -4.33
C LEU A 96 14.72 15.18 -3.03
N ARG A 97 15.76 14.36 -2.89
CA ARG A 97 16.04 13.56 -1.69
C ARG A 97 16.16 14.44 -0.47
N ILE A 98 16.93 15.52 -0.53
CA ILE A 98 17.08 16.47 0.59
C ILE A 98 15.71 17.05 0.97
N ARG A 99 14.92 17.48 -0.01
CA ARG A 99 13.60 18.06 0.23
C ARG A 99 12.62 17.06 0.86
N LEU A 100 12.62 15.81 0.41
CA LEU A 100 11.71 14.76 0.88
C LEU A 100 12.10 14.18 2.24
N GLN A 101 13.28 14.51 2.79
CA GLN A 101 13.67 14.12 4.16
C GLN A 101 13.06 15.01 5.25
N ARG A 102 12.46 16.16 4.89
CA ARG A 102 11.80 17.06 5.84
C ARG A 102 10.78 16.30 6.68
N ASP A 103 10.61 16.73 7.92
CA ASP A 103 9.69 16.11 8.88
C ASP A 103 8.24 16.15 8.37
N ALA A 104 7.47 15.16 8.80
CA ALA A 104 6.05 15.11 8.49
C ALA A 104 5.34 16.26 9.21
N THR A 105 4.28 16.78 8.60
CA THR A 105 3.31 17.60 9.33
C THR A 105 2.29 16.64 9.91
N HIS A 106 2.41 16.33 11.20
CA HIS A 106 1.49 15.42 11.88
C HIS A 106 0.10 16.04 12.07
N PRO A 107 -0.98 15.26 11.94
CA PRO A 107 -2.31 15.71 12.30
C PRO A 107 -2.42 15.87 13.81
N ASP A 108 -3.32 16.75 14.25
CA ASP A 108 -3.64 16.92 15.67
C ASP A 108 -3.99 15.54 16.28
N PRO A 109 -3.35 15.15 17.39
CA PRO A 109 -3.67 13.88 18.02
C PRO A 109 -5.11 13.88 18.54
N PRO A 110 -5.76 12.70 18.63
CA PRO A 110 -7.04 12.56 19.31
C PRO A 110 -6.93 13.06 20.76
N ASP A 111 -8.04 13.40 21.39
CA ASP A 111 -8.02 13.78 22.80
C ASP A 111 -7.61 12.62 23.72
N ARG A 112 -7.35 12.90 25.00
CA ARG A 112 -6.90 11.88 25.97
C ARG A 112 -7.88 10.72 26.10
N GLU A 113 -9.19 10.97 26.05
CA GLU A 113 -10.20 9.92 26.20
C GLU A 113 -10.22 9.00 24.97
N GLU A 114 -10.21 9.60 23.78
CA GLU A 114 -10.13 8.89 22.50
C GLU A 114 -8.83 8.09 22.39
N ARG A 115 -7.67 8.65 22.78
CA ARG A 115 -6.39 7.95 22.83
C ARG A 115 -6.44 6.75 23.78
N SER A 116 -7.01 6.93 24.96
CA SER A 116 -7.14 5.87 25.96
C SER A 116 -8.01 4.72 25.45
N VAL A 117 -9.10 5.03 24.73
CA VAL A 117 -9.93 4.03 24.03
C VAL A 117 -9.13 3.33 22.93
N LEU A 118 -8.37 4.07 22.14
CA LEU A 118 -7.55 3.54 21.05
C LEU A 118 -6.48 2.57 21.56
N VAL A 119 -5.75 2.93 22.61
CA VAL A 119 -4.75 2.07 23.26
C VAL A 119 -5.39 0.77 23.75
N ARG A 120 -6.51 0.86 24.48
CA ARG A 120 -7.24 -0.33 24.95
C ARG A 120 -7.70 -1.22 23.80
N ARG A 121 -8.17 -0.63 22.70
CA ARG A 121 -8.58 -1.37 21.50
C ARG A 121 -7.40 -2.14 20.92
N CYS A 122 -6.27 -1.47 20.71
CA CYS A 122 -5.04 -2.10 20.22
C CYS A 122 -4.59 -3.26 21.11
N LEU A 123 -4.46 -3.03 22.43
CA LEU A 123 -4.01 -4.07 23.36
C LEU A 123 -4.94 -5.29 23.38
N ARG A 124 -6.26 -5.10 23.27
CA ARG A 124 -7.24 -6.20 23.22
C ARG A 124 -7.20 -7.01 21.93
N SER A 125 -6.81 -6.40 20.81
CA SER A 125 -6.72 -7.09 19.51
C SER A 125 -5.40 -7.82 19.28
N ILE A 126 -4.40 -7.63 20.14
CA ILE A 126 -3.11 -8.30 20.02
C ILE A 126 -3.23 -9.73 20.58
N SER A 127 -2.99 -10.73 19.73
CA SER A 127 -3.01 -12.15 20.13
C SER A 127 -1.82 -12.54 21.00
N ASN A 128 -0.63 -11.99 20.71
CA ASN A 128 0.59 -12.23 21.48
C ASN A 128 1.46 -10.96 21.53
N LEU A 129 1.63 -10.43 22.74
CA LEU A 129 2.34 -9.18 22.98
C LEU A 129 3.86 -9.30 22.81
N LYS A 130 4.46 -10.48 23.05
CA LYS A 130 5.93 -10.62 22.94
C LYS A 130 6.41 -10.49 21.48
N PRO A 131 5.89 -11.24 20.49
CA PRO A 131 6.21 -11.03 19.08
C PRO A 131 5.81 -9.65 18.57
N TYR A 132 4.71 -9.08 19.09
CA TYR A 132 4.29 -7.72 18.76
C TYR A 132 5.38 -6.69 19.10
N ILE A 133 5.86 -6.70 20.36
CA ILE A 133 6.93 -5.82 20.80
C ILE A 133 8.20 -6.09 20.01
N LEU A 134 8.66 -7.34 19.93
CA LEU A 134 9.89 -7.69 19.22
C LEU A 134 9.92 -7.11 17.80
N LYS A 135 8.86 -7.30 17.01
CA LYS A 135 8.81 -6.78 15.65
C LYS A 135 8.79 -5.26 15.59
N TRP A 136 8.05 -4.58 16.48
CA TRP A 136 8.08 -3.12 16.54
C TRP A 136 9.47 -2.57 16.92
N TYR A 137 10.28 -3.35 17.64
CA TYR A 137 11.67 -3.04 17.99
C TYR A 137 12.71 -3.75 17.10
N LEU A 138 12.36 -4.09 15.85
CA LEU A 138 13.30 -4.65 14.87
C LEU A 138 13.99 -5.95 15.34
N ASP A 139 13.25 -6.80 16.04
CA ASP A 139 13.72 -8.03 16.68
C ASP A 139 14.87 -7.83 17.68
N SER A 140 14.97 -6.62 18.26
CA SER A 140 15.91 -6.34 19.35
C SER A 140 15.63 -7.24 20.56
N PRO A 141 16.66 -7.66 21.33
CA PRO A 141 16.44 -8.45 22.54
C PRO A 141 15.46 -7.76 23.49
N LEU A 142 14.50 -8.52 24.04
CA LEU A 142 13.50 -7.96 24.97
C LEU A 142 14.11 -7.29 26.21
N SER A 143 15.31 -7.70 26.62
CA SER A 143 16.05 -7.06 27.73
C SER A 143 16.46 -5.61 27.43
N GLU A 144 16.58 -5.25 26.15
CA GLU A 144 16.91 -3.90 25.69
C GLU A 144 15.66 -3.04 25.49
N VAL A 145 14.47 -3.62 25.52
CA VAL A 145 13.20 -2.88 25.48
C VAL A 145 12.81 -2.50 26.90
N LYS A 146 13.14 -1.28 27.29
CA LYS A 146 12.85 -0.74 28.62
C LYS A 146 11.68 0.22 28.60
N ARG A 147 11.27 0.66 29.79
CA ARG A 147 10.08 1.50 29.99
C ARG A 147 10.11 2.79 29.17
N GLU A 148 11.26 3.47 29.09
CA GLU A 148 11.38 4.70 28.28
C GLU A 148 11.27 4.45 26.77
N ASN A 149 11.77 3.31 26.28
CA ASN A 149 11.61 2.94 24.88
C ASN A 149 10.12 2.77 24.53
N VAL A 150 9.35 2.11 25.42
CA VAL A 150 7.89 1.94 25.25
C VAL A 150 7.15 3.27 25.29
N LYS A 151 7.51 4.16 26.21
CA LYS A 151 6.95 5.52 26.24
C LYS A 151 7.23 6.29 24.95
N GLU A 152 8.47 6.22 24.44
CA GLU A 152 8.86 6.84 23.16
C GLU A 152 8.03 6.28 22.00
N PHE A 153 7.82 4.96 21.96
CA PHE A 153 6.96 4.32 20.96
C PHE A 153 5.50 4.79 21.06
N PHE A 154 4.95 4.90 22.27
CA PHE A 154 3.58 5.36 22.51
C PHE A 154 3.36 6.85 22.23
N ALA A 155 4.35 7.70 22.53
CA ALA A 155 4.33 9.12 22.16
C ALA A 155 4.20 9.29 20.64
N TRP A 156 4.97 8.50 19.88
CA TRP A 156 4.84 8.49 18.42
C TRP A 156 3.48 7.93 17.97
N SER A 157 3.09 6.75 18.46
CA SER A 157 1.97 6.00 17.89
C SER A 157 0.60 6.58 18.24
N PHE A 158 0.43 7.13 19.44
CA PHE A 158 -0.87 7.61 19.93
C PHE A 158 -0.96 9.13 20.08
N MET A 159 0.17 9.83 20.24
CA MET A 159 0.20 11.28 20.44
C MET A 159 0.78 12.05 19.25
N ASN A 160 1.30 11.37 18.22
CA ASN A 160 1.98 12.01 17.09
C ASN A 160 3.15 12.93 17.49
N LYS A 161 3.77 12.72 18.66
CA LYS A 161 4.80 13.59 19.23
C LYS A 161 6.15 12.90 19.34
N ARG A 162 7.23 13.67 19.21
CA ARG A 162 8.55 13.20 19.63
C ARG A 162 8.56 13.08 21.15
N PHE A 163 9.32 12.14 21.69
CA PHE A 163 9.33 11.90 23.13
C PHE A 163 9.85 13.12 23.91
N GLU A 164 10.74 13.90 23.28
CA GLU A 164 11.29 15.15 23.82
C GLU A 164 10.26 16.30 23.90
N GLU A 165 9.13 16.18 23.21
CA GLU A 165 8.06 17.19 23.15
C GLU A 165 6.88 16.87 24.09
N VAL A 166 6.98 15.75 24.82
CA VAL A 166 5.95 15.28 25.75
C VAL A 166 6.00 16.13 27.02
N THR A 167 4.84 16.66 27.43
CA THR A 167 4.67 17.41 28.67
C THR A 167 4.61 16.48 29.89
N ASP A 168 4.74 17.01 31.11
CA ASP A 168 4.68 16.20 32.35
C ASP A 168 3.33 15.47 32.50
N ASP A 169 2.22 16.12 32.14
CA ASP A 169 0.89 15.53 32.15
C ASP A 169 0.76 14.39 31.12
N GLU A 170 1.30 14.59 29.92
CA GLU A 170 1.32 13.56 28.87
C GLU A 170 2.27 12.41 29.23
N SER A 171 3.39 12.68 29.90
CA SER A 171 4.30 11.65 30.40
C SER A 171 3.61 10.75 31.42
N SER A 172 2.76 11.32 32.28
CA SER A 172 1.92 10.59 33.22
C SER A 172 0.89 9.73 32.48
N GLU A 173 0.28 10.23 31.40
CA GLU A 173 -0.59 9.43 30.53
C GLU A 173 0.17 8.27 29.84
N LEU A 174 1.41 8.50 29.40
CA LEU A 174 2.25 7.43 28.83
C LEU A 174 2.65 6.37 29.87
N ASP A 175 2.83 6.75 31.14
CA ASP A 175 2.98 5.78 32.24
C ASP A 175 1.73 4.89 32.36
N GLU A 176 0.54 5.48 32.34
CA GLU A 176 -0.72 4.72 32.40
C GLU A 176 -0.86 3.71 31.24
N TYR A 177 -0.42 4.08 30.04
CA TYR A 177 -0.40 3.17 28.88
C TYR A 177 0.66 2.09 29.02
N THR A 178 1.83 2.42 29.56
CA THR A 178 2.90 1.47 29.79
C THR A 178 2.51 0.45 30.86
N ASP A 179 1.84 0.88 31.94
CA ASP A 179 1.30 -0.01 32.97
C ASP A 179 0.23 -0.96 32.42
N GLN A 180 -0.58 -0.51 31.45
CA GLN A 180 -1.53 -1.38 30.76
C GLN A 180 -0.82 -2.45 29.94
N LEU A 181 0.28 -2.10 29.27
CA LEU A 181 1.10 -3.04 28.52
C LEU A 181 1.77 -4.06 29.44
N GLU A 182 2.39 -3.63 30.54
CA GLU A 182 3.04 -4.52 31.53
C GLU A 182 2.07 -5.51 32.16
N ARG A 183 0.87 -5.02 32.54
CA ARG A 183 -0.21 -5.90 33.03
C ARG A 183 -0.62 -6.94 32.01
N ALA A 184 -0.67 -6.58 30.72
CA ALA A 184 -1.02 -7.50 29.65
C ALA A 184 0.14 -8.45 29.30
N LEU A 185 1.40 -8.03 29.48
CA LEU A 185 2.59 -8.87 29.33
C LEU A 185 2.78 -9.87 30.48
N GLY A 186 2.29 -9.53 31.67
CA GLY A 186 2.44 -10.32 32.88
C GLY A 186 3.80 -10.16 33.57
N TYR A 187 4.57 -9.12 33.23
CA TYR A 187 5.83 -8.76 33.89
C TYR A 187 6.12 -7.26 33.72
N GLU A 188 6.95 -6.71 34.61
CA GLU A 188 7.35 -5.30 34.60
C GLU A 188 8.59 -5.09 33.70
N LEU A 189 8.61 -4.00 32.95
CA LEU A 189 9.76 -3.63 32.13
C LEU A 189 10.84 -3.00 33.01
N ALA A 190 12.10 -3.22 32.66
CA ALA A 190 13.20 -2.57 33.38
C ALA A 190 13.11 -1.04 33.26
N ALA A 191 13.48 -0.35 34.33
CA ALA A 191 13.52 1.11 34.36
C ALA A 191 14.61 1.69 33.45
N GLY A 192 14.38 2.92 32.98
CA GLY A 192 15.30 3.67 32.13
C GLY A 192 15.15 3.37 30.64
N ARG A 193 16.18 3.74 29.87
CA ARG A 193 16.31 3.51 28.43
C ARG A 193 17.25 2.34 28.13
N GLY A 194 16.87 1.48 27.19
CA GLY A 194 17.75 0.48 26.58
C GLY A 194 18.12 0.84 25.15
N GLU A 195 18.95 0.02 24.51
CA GLU A 195 19.50 0.28 23.17
C GLU A 195 18.52 -0.04 22.02
N ALA A 196 17.38 -0.67 22.34
CA ALA A 196 16.39 -1.05 21.33
C ALA A 196 15.75 0.19 20.66
N ARG A 197 15.59 0.12 19.34
CA ARG A 197 14.95 1.17 18.54
C ARG A 197 13.63 0.70 17.98
N SER A 198 12.57 1.44 18.25
CA SER A 198 11.25 1.18 17.66
C SER A 198 11.14 1.75 16.25
N LEU A 199 10.43 1.05 15.36
CA LEU A 199 9.93 1.59 14.09
C LEU A 199 8.95 2.74 14.36
N ARG A 200 9.26 3.93 13.85
CA ARG A 200 8.44 5.13 13.94
C ARG A 200 8.35 5.78 12.56
N GLY A 201 7.62 5.13 11.66
CA GLY A 201 7.66 5.45 10.22
C GLY A 201 7.48 6.93 9.85
N THR A 202 6.69 7.69 10.63
CA THR A 202 6.47 9.13 10.37
C THR A 202 7.56 10.07 10.90
N MET A 203 8.47 9.57 11.75
CA MET A 203 9.57 10.33 12.37
C MET A 203 10.95 9.81 11.94
N ASP A 204 11.04 8.55 11.51
CA ASP A 204 12.27 7.96 11.01
C ASP A 204 12.70 8.59 9.66
N PRO A 205 13.99 8.46 9.29
CA PRO A 205 14.46 8.88 7.98
C PRO A 205 13.68 8.20 6.85
N VAL A 206 13.37 8.94 5.80
CA VAL A 206 12.66 8.38 4.64
C VAL A 206 13.60 7.41 3.91
N PRO A 207 13.27 6.10 3.82
CA PRO A 207 14.16 5.08 3.29
C PRO A 207 14.16 5.07 1.76
N MET A 208 14.48 6.18 1.10
CA MET A 208 14.45 6.28 -0.36
C MET A 208 15.77 5.87 -1.01
N GLN A 209 15.67 5.26 -2.18
CA GLN A 209 16.80 4.97 -3.06
C GLN A 209 16.62 5.57 -4.44
N HIS A 210 17.75 5.81 -5.12
CA HIS A 210 17.74 6.31 -6.49
C HIS A 210 17.11 5.29 -7.44
N ARG A 211 16.32 5.80 -8.38
CA ARG A 211 15.81 5.03 -9.51
C ARG A 211 16.43 5.60 -10.78
N PRO A 212 17.18 4.80 -11.56
CA PRO A 212 17.84 5.31 -12.76
C PRO A 212 16.81 5.76 -13.81
N LEU A 213 17.24 6.59 -14.77
CA LEU A 213 16.39 7.04 -15.89
C LEU A 213 15.78 5.84 -16.63
N LEU A 214 16.53 4.74 -16.77
CA LEU A 214 16.03 3.49 -17.33
C LEU A 214 14.74 2.99 -16.63
N TRP A 215 14.65 3.09 -15.30
CA TRP A 215 13.45 2.70 -14.56
C TRP A 215 12.26 3.59 -14.93
N TYR A 216 12.48 4.90 -15.00
CA TYR A 216 11.42 5.85 -15.38
C TYR A 216 11.01 5.73 -16.85
N ILE A 217 11.90 5.28 -17.75
CA ILE A 217 11.55 4.89 -19.12
C ILE A 217 10.62 3.67 -19.12
N ILE A 218 10.91 2.66 -18.29
CA ILE A 218 10.03 1.48 -18.15
C ILE A 218 8.65 1.92 -17.63
N VAL A 219 8.60 2.72 -16.57
CA VAL A 219 7.35 3.27 -16.01
C VAL A 219 6.58 4.06 -17.08
N PHE A 220 7.27 4.88 -17.88
CA PHE A 220 6.66 5.61 -18.99
C PHE A 220 6.00 4.68 -20.01
N ILE A 221 6.71 3.64 -20.47
CA ILE A 221 6.18 2.69 -21.47
C ILE A 221 4.96 1.96 -20.92
N VAL A 222 5.08 1.40 -19.70
CA VAL A 222 4.02 0.63 -19.05
C VAL A 222 2.77 1.48 -18.78
N ASP A 223 2.95 2.72 -18.31
CA ASP A 223 1.83 3.65 -18.10
C ASP A 223 1.12 3.99 -19.42
N ASN A 224 1.86 4.34 -20.47
CA ASN A 224 1.24 4.67 -21.76
C ASN A 224 0.49 3.47 -22.35
N TYR A 225 1.01 2.26 -22.17
CA TYR A 225 0.31 1.03 -22.54
C TYR A 225 -1.00 0.86 -21.75
N ALA A 226 -0.95 1.00 -20.42
CA ALA A 226 -2.13 0.92 -19.56
C ALA A 226 -3.18 1.99 -19.91
N CYS A 227 -2.75 3.23 -20.13
CA CYS A 227 -3.62 4.33 -20.55
C CYS A 227 -4.31 4.03 -21.88
N THR A 228 -3.57 3.49 -22.85
CA THR A 228 -4.11 3.11 -24.17
C THR A 228 -5.19 2.04 -24.02
N LEU A 229 -4.95 1.01 -23.22
CA LEU A 229 -5.95 -0.02 -22.96
C LEU A 229 -7.20 0.53 -22.27
N LEU A 230 -7.06 1.42 -21.28
CA LEU A 230 -8.21 2.04 -20.62
C LEU A 230 -9.05 2.89 -21.58
N ILE A 231 -8.42 3.62 -22.51
CA ILE A 231 -9.14 4.32 -23.58
C ILE A 231 -9.91 3.34 -24.46
N ILE A 232 -9.29 2.22 -24.85
CA ILE A 232 -9.94 1.16 -25.65
C ILE A 232 -11.18 0.61 -24.90
N PHE A 233 -11.10 0.45 -23.58
CA PHE A 233 -12.23 0.05 -22.74
C PHE A 233 -13.19 1.20 -22.37
N SER A 234 -13.17 2.30 -23.13
CA SER A 234 -14.07 3.45 -23.02
C SER A 234 -13.97 4.22 -21.71
N PHE A 235 -12.82 4.18 -21.03
CA PHE A 235 -12.55 5.08 -19.92
C PHE A 235 -12.02 6.42 -20.42
N ARG A 236 -12.53 7.49 -19.83
CA ARG A 236 -12.11 8.88 -20.07
C ARG A 236 -11.13 9.30 -18.98
N PHE A 237 -9.96 9.76 -19.37
CA PHE A 237 -8.96 10.27 -18.44
C PHE A 237 -9.25 11.73 -18.05
N TYR A 238 -9.33 12.01 -16.74
CA TYR A 238 -9.48 13.36 -16.19
C TYR A 238 -8.18 13.81 -15.56
N ARG A 239 -7.54 14.81 -16.17
CA ARG A 239 -6.22 15.29 -15.77
C ARG A 239 -6.29 16.31 -14.62
N PRO A 240 -5.24 16.43 -13.80
CA PRO A 240 -5.16 17.43 -12.75
C PRO A 240 -4.82 18.81 -13.35
N PHE A 241 -4.64 19.81 -12.50
CA PHE A 241 -4.21 21.13 -12.90
C PHE A 241 -2.85 21.10 -13.62
N VAL A 242 -2.63 22.07 -14.53
CA VAL A 242 -1.52 22.02 -15.50
C VAL A 242 -0.16 22.00 -14.81
N THR A 243 0.00 22.67 -13.67
CA THR A 243 1.25 22.64 -12.89
C THR A 243 1.59 21.21 -12.45
N ASN A 244 0.62 20.47 -11.91
CA ASN A 244 0.80 19.09 -11.47
C ASN A 244 1.16 18.17 -12.65
N VAL A 245 0.62 18.42 -13.84
CA VAL A 245 0.99 17.69 -15.07
C VAL A 245 2.44 17.93 -15.44
N LEU A 246 2.89 19.19 -15.42
CA LEU A 246 4.25 19.57 -15.82
C LEU A 246 5.32 19.19 -14.79
N THR A 247 4.95 19.04 -13.51
CA THR A 247 5.86 18.60 -12.44
C THR A 247 5.88 17.08 -12.24
N THR A 248 5.15 16.31 -13.04
CA THR A 248 5.13 14.84 -12.94
C THR A 248 6.16 14.23 -13.88
N PHE A 249 7.02 13.36 -13.34
CA PHE A 249 8.03 12.62 -14.08
C PHE A 249 7.92 11.11 -13.78
N PRO A 250 7.96 10.24 -14.82
CA PRO A 250 8.05 10.54 -16.24
C PRO A 250 6.81 11.30 -16.77
N PRO A 251 6.94 12.11 -17.84
CA PRO A 251 5.82 12.85 -18.41
C PRO A 251 4.71 11.91 -18.88
N ARG A 252 3.46 12.25 -18.61
CA ARG A 252 2.30 11.45 -19.03
C ARG A 252 1.68 12.04 -20.30
N LEU A 253 1.84 11.36 -21.44
CA LEU A 253 1.29 11.84 -22.72
C LEU A 253 -0.23 12.04 -22.66
N ILE A 254 -0.95 11.10 -22.03
CA ILE A 254 -2.40 11.21 -21.79
C ILE A 254 -2.77 12.49 -21.05
N SER A 255 -1.94 12.96 -20.11
CA SER A 255 -2.19 14.18 -19.33
C SER A 255 -1.96 15.45 -20.13
N LEU A 256 -1.05 15.42 -21.11
CA LEU A 256 -0.82 16.53 -22.03
C LEU A 256 -1.91 16.63 -23.10
N LEU A 257 -2.46 15.49 -23.52
CA LEU A 257 -3.43 15.40 -24.62
C LEU A 257 -4.90 15.43 -24.16
N SER A 258 -5.20 15.12 -22.90
CA SER A 258 -6.59 15.07 -22.43
C SER A 258 -7.23 16.46 -22.28
N PHE A 259 -8.42 16.59 -22.86
CA PHE A 259 -9.28 17.77 -22.70
C PHE A 259 -10.11 17.75 -21.42
N ASN A 260 -10.31 16.57 -20.81
CA ASN A 260 -11.15 16.47 -19.60
C ASN A 260 -10.34 16.91 -18.37
N LYS A 261 -10.80 17.97 -17.72
CA LYS A 261 -10.19 18.51 -16.50
C LYS A 261 -10.87 17.92 -15.28
N SER A 262 -10.09 17.42 -14.33
CA SER A 262 -10.61 16.99 -13.04
C SER A 262 -11.24 18.18 -12.31
N PRO A 263 -12.46 18.03 -11.74
CA PRO A 263 -13.06 19.06 -10.90
C PRO A 263 -12.29 19.22 -9.58
N ALA A 264 -11.59 18.17 -9.14
CA ALA A 264 -10.60 18.25 -8.06
C ALA A 264 -9.20 18.44 -8.67
N GLN A 265 -8.72 19.69 -8.67
CA GLN A 265 -7.50 20.11 -9.38
C GLN A 265 -6.23 19.32 -9.00
N ASP A 266 -6.18 18.73 -7.81
CA ASP A 266 -5.03 17.98 -7.31
C ASP A 266 -5.14 16.46 -7.52
N MET A 267 -6.21 15.98 -8.15
CA MET A 267 -6.46 14.55 -8.29
C MET A 267 -6.76 14.15 -9.73
N THR A 268 -6.22 13.00 -10.10
CA THR A 268 -6.38 12.38 -11.42
C THR A 268 -7.27 11.15 -11.28
N TYR A 269 -8.09 10.87 -12.29
CA TYR A 269 -8.91 9.65 -12.30
C TYR A 269 -9.33 9.26 -13.71
N TRP A 270 -9.75 8.01 -13.83
CA TRP A 270 -10.39 7.45 -15.01
C TRP A 270 -11.89 7.33 -14.76
N TYR A 271 -12.68 7.68 -15.76
CA TYR A 271 -14.13 7.69 -15.67
C TYR A 271 -14.77 6.94 -16.81
N ARG A 272 -15.64 6.00 -16.47
CA ARG A 272 -16.57 5.37 -17.37
C ARG A 272 -18.00 5.72 -16.96
N PRO A 273 -18.84 6.26 -17.87
CA PRO A 273 -20.21 6.65 -17.55
C PRO A 273 -21.06 5.53 -16.97
N HIS A 274 -21.88 5.87 -15.97
CA HIS A 274 -22.88 4.99 -15.42
C HIS A 274 -24.20 5.16 -16.16
N THR A 275 -24.76 4.05 -16.66
CA THR A 275 -26.08 4.04 -17.32
C THR A 275 -27.01 2.97 -16.77
N SER A 276 -26.50 2.10 -15.89
CA SER A 276 -27.33 1.06 -15.28
C SER A 276 -28.36 1.64 -14.32
N LYS A 277 -29.58 1.11 -14.37
CA LYS A 277 -30.67 1.47 -13.45
C LYS A 277 -30.83 0.48 -12.31
N THR A 278 -30.22 -0.71 -12.44
CA THR A 278 -30.38 -1.83 -11.50
C THR A 278 -29.15 -2.06 -10.64
N LYS A 279 -27.98 -1.58 -11.07
CA LYS A 279 -26.71 -1.72 -10.35
C LYS A 279 -26.15 -0.36 -9.97
N LEU A 280 -25.40 -0.31 -8.87
CA LEU A 280 -24.72 0.90 -8.43
C LEU A 280 -23.39 1.11 -9.18
N PRO A 281 -22.94 2.37 -9.34
CA PRO A 281 -21.63 2.66 -9.89
C PRO A 281 -20.51 2.33 -8.89
N ILE A 282 -19.27 2.19 -9.37
CA ILE A 282 -18.12 1.76 -8.57
C ILE A 282 -17.08 2.88 -8.48
N LEU A 283 -16.71 3.27 -7.26
CA LEU A 283 -15.51 4.04 -6.98
C LEU A 283 -14.37 3.07 -6.66
N TYR A 284 -13.37 3.02 -7.53
CA TYR A 284 -12.20 2.13 -7.40
C TYR A 284 -10.95 2.91 -6.96
N ILE A 285 -10.23 2.37 -5.97
CA ILE A 285 -9.00 2.96 -5.42
C ILE A 285 -7.87 1.93 -5.47
N HIS A 286 -6.82 2.24 -6.22
CA HIS A 286 -5.71 1.33 -6.46
C HIS A 286 -4.67 1.32 -5.33
N GLY A 287 -3.90 0.23 -5.27
CA GLY A 287 -2.73 0.09 -4.38
C GLY A 287 -1.43 0.58 -5.01
N ILE A 288 -0.33 0.51 -4.24
CA ILE A 288 1.02 0.88 -4.68
C ILE A 288 1.43 0.05 -5.91
N GLY A 289 2.07 0.68 -6.90
CA GLY A 289 2.55 -0.01 -8.10
C GLY A 289 2.95 0.93 -9.24
N ILE A 290 2.73 0.52 -10.49
CA ILE A 290 2.97 1.34 -11.69
C ILE A 290 1.62 1.86 -12.22
N GLY A 291 0.94 2.67 -11.40
CA GLY A 291 -0.36 3.25 -11.72
C GLY A 291 -1.44 2.20 -11.97
N MET A 292 -2.21 2.37 -13.04
CA MET A 292 -3.36 1.52 -13.36
C MET A 292 -3.01 0.17 -14.01
N TYR A 293 -1.75 -0.07 -14.36
CA TYR A 293 -1.35 -1.23 -15.16
C TYR A 293 -1.85 -2.57 -14.58
N ALA A 294 -1.65 -2.81 -13.29
CA ALA A 294 -2.08 -4.03 -12.61
C ALA A 294 -3.61 -4.21 -12.55
N TYR A 295 -4.37 -3.14 -12.84
CA TYR A 295 -5.82 -3.10 -12.67
C TYR A 295 -6.57 -3.02 -14.00
N VAL A 296 -5.86 -2.88 -15.13
CA VAL A 296 -6.50 -2.80 -16.46
C VAL A 296 -7.38 -4.01 -16.72
N GLY A 297 -6.92 -5.23 -16.38
CA GLY A 297 -7.70 -6.45 -16.56
C GLY A 297 -9.01 -6.43 -15.77
N LEU A 298 -8.96 -6.06 -14.49
CA LEU A 298 -10.15 -5.91 -13.64
C LEU A 298 -11.09 -4.83 -14.19
N LEU A 299 -10.56 -3.65 -14.53
CA LEU A 299 -11.35 -2.54 -15.06
C LEU A 299 -11.97 -2.86 -16.42
N ALA A 300 -11.29 -3.64 -17.27
CA ALA A 300 -11.80 -4.14 -18.52
C ALA A 300 -12.96 -5.11 -18.31
N GLN A 301 -12.83 -6.07 -17.38
CA GLN A 301 -13.91 -7.00 -17.02
C GLN A 301 -15.13 -6.27 -16.44
N LEU A 302 -14.92 -5.25 -15.61
CA LEU A 302 -16.01 -4.39 -15.13
C LEU A 302 -16.66 -3.60 -16.27
N ALA A 303 -15.89 -3.20 -17.29
CA ALA A 303 -16.43 -2.51 -18.45
C ALA A 303 -17.27 -3.43 -19.35
N THR A 304 -16.84 -4.69 -19.53
CA THR A 304 -17.48 -5.66 -20.44
C THR A 304 -18.56 -6.52 -19.78
N SER A 305 -18.66 -6.52 -18.45
CA SER A 305 -19.71 -7.23 -17.71
C SER A 305 -21.07 -6.52 -17.83
N THR A 306 -21.70 -6.65 -18.99
CA THR A 306 -23.15 -6.51 -19.13
C THR A 306 -23.79 -7.72 -18.44
N GLY A 307 -24.78 -7.50 -17.57
CA GLY A 307 -25.51 -8.62 -16.97
C GLY A 307 -26.01 -9.55 -18.07
N LYS A 308 -25.76 -10.87 -17.93
CA LYS A 308 -26.11 -11.86 -18.95
C LYS A 308 -27.60 -11.88 -19.33
N ASP A 309 -28.47 -11.24 -18.53
CA ASP A 309 -29.91 -11.40 -18.62
C ASP A 309 -30.69 -10.14 -18.98
N ASP A 310 -30.06 -8.98 -19.23
CA ASP A 310 -30.81 -7.78 -19.63
C ASP A 310 -29.98 -6.86 -20.53
N SER A 311 -30.31 -6.87 -21.83
CA SER A 311 -29.82 -5.87 -22.79
C SER A 311 -30.20 -4.44 -22.42
N ASP A 312 -31.22 -4.25 -21.56
CA ASP A 312 -31.71 -2.96 -21.07
C ASP A 312 -31.10 -2.52 -19.73
N ALA A 313 -30.26 -3.36 -19.09
CA ALA A 313 -29.73 -3.07 -17.75
C ALA A 313 -28.69 -1.94 -17.71
N GLY A 314 -28.21 -1.45 -18.85
CA GLY A 314 -27.19 -0.41 -18.95
C GLY A 314 -25.82 -0.83 -18.40
N HIS A 315 -24.85 0.09 -18.47
CA HIS A 315 -23.46 -0.15 -18.06
C HIS A 315 -23.17 0.32 -16.64
N ILE A 316 -22.42 -0.49 -15.88
CA ILE A 316 -21.86 -0.09 -14.59
C ILE A 316 -20.81 1.00 -14.85
N GLY A 317 -20.99 2.15 -14.20
CA GLY A 317 -20.03 3.25 -14.30
C GLY A 317 -18.91 3.03 -13.30
N VAL A 318 -17.71 3.48 -13.66
CA VAL A 318 -16.51 3.30 -12.83
C VAL A 318 -15.75 4.62 -12.76
N ILE A 319 -15.46 5.08 -11.55
CA ILE A 319 -14.47 6.11 -11.27
C ILE A 319 -13.29 5.38 -10.66
N ALA A 320 -12.18 5.26 -11.39
CA ALA A 320 -10.94 4.70 -10.87
C ALA A 320 -9.98 5.86 -10.54
N LEU A 321 -9.78 6.12 -9.25
CA LEU A 321 -8.85 7.15 -8.78
C LEU A 321 -7.43 6.73 -9.13
N GLU A 322 -6.63 7.62 -9.72
CA GLU A 322 -5.21 7.37 -9.96
C GLU A 322 -4.36 8.31 -9.12
N ILE A 323 -3.57 7.74 -8.21
CA ILE A 323 -2.79 8.44 -7.19
C ILE A 323 -1.30 8.41 -7.60
N PRO A 324 -0.75 9.50 -8.15
CA PRO A 324 0.59 9.49 -8.74
C PRO A 324 1.70 9.18 -7.73
N SER A 325 1.55 9.62 -6.47
CA SER A 325 2.57 9.49 -5.42
C SER A 325 2.82 8.06 -4.97
N ILE A 326 1.92 7.12 -5.30
CA ILE A 326 2.08 5.69 -5.05
C ILE A 326 2.27 4.87 -6.34
N SER A 327 2.56 5.56 -7.45
CA SER A 327 2.58 4.99 -8.81
C SER A 327 3.98 4.94 -9.45
N ALA A 328 5.04 4.85 -8.64
CA ALA A 328 6.45 4.86 -9.09
C ALA A 328 6.83 6.09 -9.95
N ARG A 329 6.39 7.28 -9.50
CA ARG A 329 6.58 8.57 -10.21
C ARG A 329 7.16 9.61 -9.27
N MET A 330 7.94 10.53 -9.81
CA MET A 330 8.24 11.79 -9.14
C MET A 330 7.09 12.77 -9.41
N CYS A 331 6.44 13.26 -8.36
CA CYS A 331 5.29 14.14 -8.48
C CYS A 331 5.09 14.98 -7.20
N ALA A 332 3.96 15.67 -7.11
CA ALA A 332 3.55 16.29 -5.85
C ALA A 332 3.35 15.24 -4.74
N PRO A 333 3.57 15.60 -3.46
CA PRO A 333 3.26 14.73 -2.33
C PRO A 333 1.82 14.22 -2.33
N ALA A 334 1.60 13.05 -1.74
CA ALA A 334 0.24 12.55 -1.50
C ALA A 334 -0.59 13.58 -0.72
N LEU A 335 -1.88 13.68 -1.07
CA LEU A 335 -2.83 14.52 -0.37
C LEU A 335 -3.00 14.06 1.07
N GLU A 336 -3.22 15.02 1.97
CA GLU A 336 -3.64 14.72 3.34
C GLU A 336 -5.05 14.15 3.35
N THR A 337 -5.39 13.40 4.40
CA THR A 337 -6.67 12.71 4.56
C THR A 337 -7.88 13.63 4.32
N LYS A 338 -7.90 14.83 4.92
CA LYS A 338 -8.97 15.82 4.74
C LYS A 338 -9.06 16.34 3.30
N GLN A 339 -7.91 16.54 2.64
CA GLN A 339 -7.84 16.98 1.24
C GLN A 339 -8.31 15.87 0.29
N MET A 340 -7.89 14.62 0.54
CA MET A 340 -8.31 13.45 -0.21
C MET A 340 -9.83 13.26 -0.14
N ARG A 341 -10.43 13.28 1.06
CA ARG A 341 -11.91 13.19 1.23
C ARG A 341 -12.63 14.29 0.44
N ARG A 342 -12.13 15.54 0.50
CA ARG A 342 -12.69 16.68 -0.24
C ARG A 342 -12.58 16.50 -1.75
N ALA A 343 -11.43 16.06 -2.24
CA ALA A 343 -11.21 15.82 -3.67
C ALA A 343 -12.14 14.72 -4.20
N ILE A 344 -12.26 13.61 -3.46
CA ILE A 344 -13.16 12.50 -3.81
C ILE A 344 -14.62 12.97 -3.83
N LYS A 345 -15.06 13.69 -2.80
CA LYS A 345 -16.40 14.27 -2.76
C LYS A 345 -16.67 15.18 -3.95
N THR A 346 -15.72 16.05 -4.30
CA THR A 346 -15.85 16.99 -5.43
C THR A 346 -16.00 16.26 -6.76
N ILE A 347 -15.27 15.16 -6.96
CA ILE A 347 -15.42 14.33 -8.16
C ILE A 347 -16.78 13.62 -8.18
N LEU A 348 -17.18 13.02 -7.07
CA LEU A 348 -18.47 12.33 -6.98
C LEU A 348 -19.65 13.30 -7.22
N ASP A 349 -19.60 14.50 -6.65
CA ASP A 349 -20.61 15.54 -6.86
C ASP A 349 -20.66 15.99 -8.33
N ALA A 350 -19.51 16.17 -8.98
CA ALA A 350 -19.43 16.54 -10.40
C ALA A 350 -20.03 15.47 -11.32
N HIS A 351 -19.92 14.19 -10.96
CA HIS A 351 -20.53 13.06 -11.67
C HIS A 351 -21.93 12.69 -11.18
N ARG A 352 -22.46 13.40 -10.17
CA ARG A 352 -23.78 13.18 -9.55
C ARG A 352 -23.93 11.75 -8.97
N TRP A 353 -22.89 11.27 -8.30
CA TRP A 353 -22.91 9.96 -7.64
C TRP A 353 -23.24 10.12 -6.15
N ASP A 354 -24.53 9.98 -5.85
CA ASP A 354 -25.03 10.01 -4.47
C ASP A 354 -24.92 8.65 -3.77
N ASN A 355 -24.97 7.55 -4.53
CA ASN A 355 -24.85 6.18 -4.02
C ASN A 355 -23.87 5.40 -4.88
N PHE A 356 -22.91 4.70 -4.27
CA PHE A 356 -21.91 3.93 -4.99
C PHE A 356 -21.39 2.74 -4.19
N VAL A 357 -20.72 1.82 -4.88
CA VAL A 357 -19.92 0.74 -4.30
C VAL A 357 -18.48 1.21 -4.21
N LEU A 358 -17.86 1.08 -3.04
CA LEU A 358 -16.46 1.41 -2.82
C LEU A 358 -15.59 0.17 -2.99
N ALA A 359 -14.64 0.20 -3.91
CA ALA A 359 -13.67 -0.87 -4.11
C ALA A 359 -12.25 -0.35 -3.87
N GLY A 360 -11.46 -1.08 -3.09
CA GLY A 360 -10.07 -0.72 -2.78
C GLY A 360 -9.16 -1.94 -2.78
N HIS A 361 -7.93 -1.78 -3.24
CA HIS A 361 -6.91 -2.83 -3.18
C HIS A 361 -5.67 -2.36 -2.43
N SER A 362 -5.13 -3.19 -1.52
CA SER A 362 -3.89 -2.92 -0.79
C SER A 362 -3.89 -1.51 -0.18
N TYR A 363 -2.93 -0.64 -0.51
CA TYR A 363 -2.90 0.76 -0.05
C TYR A 363 -4.21 1.53 -0.32
N GLY A 364 -4.93 1.24 -1.40
CA GLY A 364 -6.23 1.85 -1.70
C GLY A 364 -7.28 1.60 -0.61
N THR A 365 -7.15 0.50 0.16
CA THR A 365 -8.04 0.20 1.30
C THR A 365 -7.81 1.13 2.49
N ALA A 366 -6.63 1.72 2.64
CA ALA A 366 -6.38 2.76 3.63
C ALA A 366 -7.22 4.02 3.32
N ILE A 367 -7.23 4.44 2.06
CA ILE A 367 -8.09 5.55 1.62
C ILE A 367 -9.56 5.16 1.73
N ALA A 368 -9.91 3.91 1.40
CA ALA A 368 -11.27 3.40 1.56
C ALA A 368 -11.74 3.48 3.02
N ALA A 369 -10.90 3.09 3.98
CA ALA A 369 -11.18 3.21 5.41
C ALA A 369 -11.55 4.65 5.79
N ASN A 370 -10.79 5.61 5.29
CA ASN A 370 -11.07 7.03 5.49
C ASN A 370 -12.43 7.49 4.93
N LEU A 371 -12.94 6.85 3.88
CA LEU A 371 -14.27 7.15 3.35
C LEU A 371 -15.39 6.50 4.16
N LEU A 372 -15.12 5.32 4.74
CA LEU A 372 -16.07 4.48 5.44
C LEU A 372 -16.35 4.93 6.88
N ARG A 373 -15.38 5.56 7.55
CA ARG A 373 -15.55 6.01 8.94
C ARG A 373 -16.79 6.88 9.13
N THR A 374 -17.44 6.74 10.28
CA THR A 374 -18.75 7.35 10.57
C THR A 374 -18.75 8.88 10.49
N ASP A 375 -17.62 9.51 10.82
CA ASP A 375 -17.42 10.97 10.74
C ASP A 375 -17.35 11.49 9.28
N SER A 376 -17.14 10.60 8.31
CA SER A 376 -17.11 10.94 6.90
C SER A 376 -18.52 11.16 6.36
N ALA A 377 -18.78 12.33 5.77
CA ALA A 377 -20.00 12.59 5.02
C ALA A 377 -20.20 11.65 3.81
N LEU A 378 -19.11 11.02 3.35
CA LEU A 378 -19.14 10.05 2.24
C LEU A 378 -19.59 8.65 2.69
N SER A 379 -19.48 8.30 3.97
CA SER A 379 -19.87 6.97 4.48
C SER A 379 -21.33 6.63 4.10
N LYS A 380 -22.24 7.59 4.26
CA LYS A 380 -23.68 7.45 3.92
C LYS A 380 -23.94 7.20 2.43
N ARG A 381 -23.02 7.59 1.55
CA ARG A 381 -23.09 7.39 0.09
C ARG A 381 -22.56 6.02 -0.34
N VAL A 382 -21.73 5.38 0.50
CA VAL A 382 -21.25 4.02 0.25
C VAL A 382 -22.36 3.04 0.61
N LYS A 383 -22.81 2.24 -0.37
CA LYS A 383 -23.88 1.23 -0.16
C LYS A 383 -23.37 -0.19 -0.09
N ALA A 384 -22.17 -0.43 -0.60
CA ALA A 384 -21.43 -1.66 -0.39
C ALA A 384 -19.93 -1.39 -0.55
N ALA A 385 -19.10 -2.28 -0.03
CA ALA A 385 -17.65 -2.21 -0.16
C ALA A 385 -17.02 -3.53 -0.63
N VAL A 386 -15.93 -3.43 -1.39
CA VAL A 386 -15.08 -4.56 -1.79
C VAL A 386 -13.64 -4.20 -1.46
N LEU A 387 -13.07 -4.85 -0.45
CA LEU A 387 -11.71 -4.61 0.00
C LEU A 387 -10.83 -5.81 -0.34
N MET A 388 -9.85 -5.60 -1.22
CA MET A 388 -8.94 -6.63 -1.70
C MET A 388 -7.59 -6.48 -1.00
N ASP A 389 -7.18 -7.53 -0.30
CA ASP A 389 -5.95 -7.55 0.51
C ASP A 389 -5.82 -6.30 1.40
N PRO A 390 -6.81 -6.04 2.29
CA PRO A 390 -6.88 -4.80 3.03
C PRO A 390 -5.78 -4.64 4.07
N ILE A 391 -5.01 -3.55 3.96
CA ILE A 391 -4.06 -3.13 4.98
C ILE A 391 -4.73 -2.37 6.14
N CYS A 392 -5.99 -1.94 5.97
CA CYS A 392 -6.68 -1.09 6.95
C CYS A 392 -7.12 -1.82 8.22
N PHE A 393 -7.24 -3.15 8.20
CA PHE A 393 -7.60 -3.92 9.40
C PHE A 393 -6.37 -4.29 10.21
N LEU A 394 -6.46 -4.16 11.53
CA LEU A 394 -5.35 -4.45 12.45
C LEU A 394 -4.04 -3.72 12.10
N LEU A 395 -4.13 -2.54 11.49
CA LEU A 395 -2.98 -1.77 10.99
C LEU A 395 -1.96 -1.37 12.08
N HIS A 396 -2.37 -1.42 13.36
CA HIS A 396 -1.48 -1.23 14.51
C HIS A 396 -0.54 -2.42 14.78
N LEU A 397 -0.77 -3.57 14.14
CA LEU A 397 0.15 -4.70 14.17
C LEU A 397 1.40 -4.39 13.34
N PRO A 398 2.56 -4.91 13.74
CA PRO A 398 3.82 -4.57 13.09
C PRO A 398 3.95 -5.12 11.67
N ASP A 399 3.18 -6.14 11.29
CA ASP A 399 3.35 -6.90 10.04
C ASP A 399 3.40 -6.02 8.79
N VAL A 400 2.46 -5.07 8.64
CA VAL A 400 2.44 -4.17 7.48
C VAL A 400 3.70 -3.31 7.43
N CYS A 401 4.08 -2.67 8.54
CA CYS A 401 5.24 -1.78 8.58
C CYS A 401 6.57 -2.56 8.46
N TYR A 402 6.71 -3.63 9.23
CA TYR A 402 7.91 -4.46 9.32
C TYR A 402 8.16 -5.23 8.02
N ASN A 403 7.16 -5.92 7.47
CA ASN A 403 7.37 -6.74 6.28
C ASN A 403 7.59 -5.86 5.03
N PHE A 404 6.90 -4.72 4.92
CA PHE A 404 7.10 -3.76 3.83
C PHE A 404 8.51 -3.11 3.86
N ALA A 405 9.12 -3.05 5.05
CA ALA A 405 10.49 -2.59 5.23
C ALA A 405 11.54 -3.70 4.98
N ASN A 406 11.21 -4.98 5.13
CA ASN A 406 12.22 -6.06 5.17
C ASN A 406 12.18 -7.04 3.98
N GLU A 407 11.09 -7.17 3.24
CA GLU A 407 11.00 -8.08 2.09
C GLU A 407 11.74 -7.48 0.87
N HIS A 408 12.71 -8.20 0.28
CA HIS A 408 13.65 -7.63 -0.69
C HIS A 408 13.03 -7.05 -1.97
N MET A 409 12.00 -7.68 -2.53
CA MET A 409 11.37 -7.21 -3.77
C MET A 409 10.53 -5.96 -3.50
N LEU A 410 9.65 -6.02 -2.51
CA LEU A 410 8.82 -4.92 -2.06
C LEU A 410 9.68 -3.78 -1.55
N HIS A 411 10.79 -4.09 -0.87
CA HIS A 411 11.72 -3.08 -0.38
C HIS A 411 12.29 -2.25 -1.53
N TYR A 412 12.94 -2.88 -2.51
CA TYR A 412 13.49 -2.10 -3.62
C TYR A 412 12.41 -1.58 -4.57
N PHE A 413 11.54 -2.42 -5.14
CA PHE A 413 10.66 -1.98 -6.22
C PHE A 413 9.46 -1.15 -5.77
N SER A 414 9.07 -1.22 -4.50
CA SER A 414 7.94 -0.45 -3.97
C SER A 414 8.38 0.56 -2.90
N SER A 415 8.88 0.09 -1.76
CA SER A 415 9.00 0.91 -0.56
C SER A 415 10.08 1.98 -0.62
N GLN A 416 11.11 1.78 -1.45
CA GLN A 416 12.24 2.70 -1.60
C GLN A 416 12.14 3.67 -2.80
N ASP A 417 11.06 3.62 -3.60
CA ASP A 417 10.82 4.67 -4.60
C ASP A 417 10.59 6.03 -3.91
N ALA A 418 11.07 7.12 -4.50
CA ALA A 418 11.12 8.43 -3.84
C ALA A 418 9.77 8.90 -3.30
N MET A 419 8.71 8.85 -4.11
CA MET A 419 7.40 9.35 -3.69
C MET A 419 6.60 8.31 -2.91
N ILE A 420 6.78 7.02 -3.17
CA ILE A 420 6.17 5.95 -2.36
C ILE A 420 6.74 6.01 -0.93
N SER A 421 8.08 6.04 -0.80
CA SER A 421 8.77 6.17 0.49
C SER A 421 8.27 7.40 1.24
N HIS A 422 8.24 8.55 0.57
CA HIS A 422 7.77 9.79 1.17
C HIS A 422 6.31 9.71 1.58
N THR A 423 5.44 9.11 0.77
CA THR A 423 4.02 8.94 1.11
C THR A 423 3.87 8.11 2.38
N LEU A 424 4.57 6.99 2.49
CA LEU A 424 4.52 6.13 3.68
C LEU A 424 5.18 6.77 4.90
N ALA A 425 6.27 7.49 4.71
CA ALA A 425 7.04 8.06 5.81
C ALA A 425 6.55 9.45 6.24
N ARG A 426 5.74 10.16 5.46
CA ARG A 426 5.34 11.55 5.75
C ARG A 426 3.85 11.84 5.59
N ARG A 427 3.08 10.93 4.99
CA ARG A 427 1.64 11.09 4.72
C ARG A 427 0.79 9.90 5.19
N PHE A 428 1.40 8.89 5.79
CA PHE A 428 0.70 7.69 6.28
C PHE A 428 0.63 7.68 7.81
N PHE A 429 -0.45 8.24 8.35
CA PHE A 429 -0.74 8.22 9.79
C PHE A 429 -1.69 7.05 10.08
N TRP A 430 -1.17 5.99 10.69
CA TRP A 430 -1.89 4.72 10.82
C TRP A 430 -3.28 4.87 11.48
N SER A 431 -3.43 5.79 12.44
CA SER A 431 -4.69 6.06 13.15
C SER A 431 -5.77 6.69 12.27
N GLU A 432 -5.39 7.38 11.19
CA GLU A 432 -6.33 7.86 10.18
C GLU A 432 -6.75 6.75 9.21
N TYR A 433 -5.89 5.74 9.00
CA TYR A 433 -6.05 4.70 8.00
C TYR A 433 -6.54 3.34 8.53
N ILE A 434 -6.60 3.16 9.85
CA ILE A 434 -7.15 1.97 10.48
C ILE A 434 -8.68 1.95 10.39
N LEU A 435 -9.24 0.77 10.15
CA LEU A 435 -10.67 0.51 10.11
C LEU A 435 -11.04 -0.52 11.17
N TRP A 436 -12.05 -0.22 11.98
CA TRP A 436 -12.58 -1.13 12.99
C TRP A 436 -13.88 -1.77 12.52
N LYS A 437 -14.27 -2.91 13.13
CA LYS A 437 -15.55 -3.59 12.83
C LYS A 437 -16.76 -2.67 12.99
N GLU A 438 -16.73 -1.83 14.02
CA GLU A 438 -17.83 -0.93 14.35
C GLU A 438 -18.04 0.12 13.26
N ASP A 439 -16.97 0.54 12.57
CA ASP A 439 -17.03 1.52 11.48
C ASP A 439 -17.78 0.97 10.25
N ILE A 440 -17.89 -0.34 10.13
CA ILE A 440 -18.43 -1.03 8.95
C ILE A 440 -19.66 -1.89 9.28
N ALA A 441 -20.17 -1.79 10.50
CA ALA A 441 -21.33 -2.52 10.95
C ALA A 441 -22.56 -2.15 10.08
N GLY A 442 -23.21 -3.18 9.52
CA GLY A 442 -24.39 -3.01 8.67
C GLY A 442 -24.12 -2.60 7.23
N LEU A 443 -22.86 -2.43 6.82
CA LEU A 443 -22.51 -2.19 5.42
C LEU A 443 -22.27 -3.53 4.71
N PRO A 444 -22.97 -3.83 3.59
CA PRO A 444 -22.64 -4.98 2.75
C PRO A 444 -21.19 -4.91 2.27
N MET A 445 -20.34 -5.87 2.67
CA MET A 445 -18.90 -5.82 2.41
C MET A 445 -18.32 -7.17 2.00
N THR A 446 -17.60 -7.19 0.89
CA THR A 446 -16.75 -8.30 0.50
C THR A 446 -15.31 -7.99 0.87
N VAL A 447 -14.64 -8.92 1.56
CA VAL A 447 -13.20 -8.87 1.81
C VAL A 447 -12.55 -10.06 1.13
N THR A 448 -11.49 -9.83 0.36
CA THR A 448 -10.67 -10.89 -0.23
C THR A 448 -9.29 -10.87 0.42
N LEU A 449 -8.81 -12.05 0.82
CA LEU A 449 -7.51 -12.21 1.46
C LEU A 449 -6.67 -13.26 0.72
N SER A 450 -5.51 -12.83 0.28
CA SER A 450 -4.46 -13.68 -0.26
C SER A 450 -3.82 -14.51 0.86
N GLY A 451 -3.90 -15.84 0.76
CA GLY A 451 -3.45 -16.75 1.83
C GLY A 451 -1.95 -16.68 2.13
N GLN A 452 -1.14 -16.25 1.15
CA GLN A 452 0.31 -16.09 1.26
C GLN A 452 0.75 -14.61 1.21
N ASP A 453 -0.13 -13.69 1.61
CA ASP A 453 0.21 -12.27 1.66
C ASP A 453 1.39 -12.02 2.63
N LEU A 454 2.40 -11.30 2.14
CA LEU A 454 3.60 -10.96 2.92
C LEU A 454 3.41 -9.70 3.76
N ILE A 455 2.42 -8.86 3.46
CA ILE A 455 2.17 -7.56 4.10
C ILE A 455 1.00 -7.66 5.05
N VAL A 456 -0.15 -8.16 4.58
CA VAL A 456 -1.36 -8.27 5.39
C VAL A 456 -1.26 -9.51 6.27
N PRO A 457 -1.50 -9.40 7.59
CA PRO A 457 -1.56 -10.58 8.46
C PRO A 457 -2.88 -11.34 8.23
N THR A 458 -3.01 -12.01 7.08
CA THR A 458 -4.25 -12.62 6.56
C THR A 458 -5.02 -13.44 7.60
N ARG A 459 -4.34 -14.33 8.33
CA ARG A 459 -4.99 -15.15 9.38
C ARG A 459 -5.53 -14.31 10.53
N ALA A 460 -4.78 -13.29 10.97
CA ALA A 460 -5.22 -12.41 12.03
C ALA A 460 -6.40 -11.54 11.58
N VAL A 461 -6.39 -11.04 10.33
CA VAL A 461 -7.51 -10.28 9.76
C VAL A 461 -8.74 -11.16 9.60
N TRP A 462 -8.58 -12.41 9.13
CA TRP A 462 -9.68 -13.39 9.05
C TRP A 462 -10.30 -13.61 10.43
N THR A 463 -9.52 -14.03 11.41
CA THR A 463 -10.01 -14.29 12.77
C THR A 463 -10.58 -13.03 13.41
N TYR A 464 -9.97 -11.88 13.17
CA TYR A 464 -10.53 -10.62 13.60
C TYR A 464 -11.92 -10.45 13.01
N LEU A 465 -12.11 -10.52 11.69
CA LEU A 465 -13.40 -10.26 11.04
C LEU A 465 -14.48 -11.31 11.36
N THR A 466 -14.16 -12.60 11.27
CA THR A 466 -15.12 -13.72 11.35
C THR A 466 -15.30 -14.27 12.76
N GLY A 467 -14.31 -14.12 13.64
CA GLY A 467 -14.25 -14.83 14.92
C GLY A 467 -13.82 -16.30 14.82
N GLU A 468 -13.51 -16.79 13.61
CA GLU A 468 -13.10 -18.16 13.34
C GLU A 468 -11.59 -18.28 13.11
N ASP A 469 -11.01 -19.42 13.45
CA ASP A 469 -9.63 -19.74 13.06
C ASP A 469 -9.63 -20.52 11.74
N ILE A 470 -8.65 -20.24 10.89
CA ILE A 470 -8.50 -20.97 9.61
C ILE A 470 -7.91 -22.35 9.95
N ALA A 471 -8.63 -23.43 9.64
CA ALA A 471 -8.07 -24.77 9.76
C ALA A 471 -6.83 -24.90 8.85
N ASP A 472 -5.74 -25.49 9.34
CA ASP A 472 -4.43 -25.61 8.65
C ASP A 472 -4.48 -26.27 7.25
N LYS A 473 -5.59 -26.95 6.91
CA LYS A 473 -5.83 -27.53 5.58
C LYS A 473 -6.35 -26.51 4.57
N ASP A 474 -7.05 -25.47 5.03
CA ASP A 474 -7.63 -24.42 4.20
C ASP A 474 -6.66 -23.26 4.01
N ALA A 475 -5.78 -22.98 4.98
CA ALA A 475 -4.69 -22.01 4.83
C ALA A 475 -3.67 -22.36 3.73
N ARG A 476 -3.61 -23.64 3.31
CA ARG A 476 -2.77 -24.12 2.20
C ARG A 476 -3.49 -24.12 0.84
N ARG A 477 -4.78 -23.80 0.79
CA ARG A 477 -5.59 -23.75 -0.44
C ARG A 477 -6.02 -22.31 -0.75
N GLU A 478 -6.07 -22.02 -2.04
CA GLU A 478 -6.18 -20.70 -2.68
C GLU A 478 -7.39 -19.85 -2.24
N ASP A 479 -7.17 -18.54 -2.23
CA ASP A 479 -8.07 -17.38 -2.18
C ASP A 479 -9.33 -17.48 -1.29
N LEU A 480 -9.27 -16.84 -0.12
CA LEU A 480 -10.40 -16.73 0.81
C LEU A 480 -11.25 -15.50 0.47
N THR A 481 -12.52 -15.71 0.14
CA THR A 481 -13.49 -14.62 -0.10
C THR A 481 -14.72 -14.70 0.81
N PHE A 482 -15.18 -13.54 1.26
CA PHE A 482 -16.34 -13.36 2.14
C PHE A 482 -17.47 -12.55 1.47
N ARG A 483 -18.75 -12.91 1.67
CA ARG A 483 -19.93 -12.09 1.30
C ARG A 483 -20.98 -12.12 2.42
N PRO A 484 -21.59 -10.98 2.80
CA PRO A 484 -22.70 -10.96 3.75
C PRO A 484 -24.03 -11.00 2.99
N GLN A 485 -24.91 -11.92 3.36
CA GLN A 485 -26.36 -11.76 3.17
C GLN A 485 -27.02 -11.57 4.54
N SER A 486 -28.13 -10.82 4.52
CA SER A 486 -28.93 -10.39 5.67
C SER A 486 -29.19 -11.51 6.68
N ASP A 487 -29.08 -11.13 7.95
CA ASP A 487 -29.21 -11.95 9.16
C ASP A 487 -28.11 -13.01 9.36
N ALA A 488 -26.96 -12.50 9.81
CA ALA A 488 -25.98 -13.16 10.66
C ALA A 488 -25.64 -14.66 10.39
N GLU A 489 -25.19 -15.00 9.18
CA GLU A 489 -24.37 -16.20 8.95
C GLU A 489 -23.21 -15.91 7.97
N TRP A 490 -22.01 -16.36 8.34
CA TRP A 490 -20.74 -16.08 7.67
C TRP A 490 -20.30 -17.30 6.86
N THR A 491 -20.01 -17.16 5.55
CA THR A 491 -19.67 -18.32 4.69
C THR A 491 -18.42 -18.12 3.85
N MET A 492 -17.63 -19.20 3.73
CA MET A 492 -16.43 -19.31 2.90
C MET A 492 -16.82 -19.53 1.43
N VAL A 493 -16.31 -18.69 0.52
CA VAL A 493 -16.46 -18.90 -0.93
C VAL A 493 -15.09 -19.09 -1.58
N ARG A 494 -14.94 -20.20 -2.30
CA ARG A 494 -13.74 -20.60 -3.04
C ARG A 494 -13.73 -19.95 -4.42
N LEU A 495 -12.72 -19.15 -4.74
CA LEU A 495 -12.44 -18.73 -6.11
C LEU A 495 -11.45 -19.71 -6.74
N MET A 496 -11.75 -20.22 -7.93
CA MET A 496 -10.77 -20.98 -8.72
C MET A 496 -9.81 -20.00 -9.38
N SER A 497 -8.51 -20.20 -9.15
CA SER A 497 -7.44 -19.43 -9.77
C SER A 497 -7.50 -19.55 -11.30
N VAL A 498 -7.62 -18.41 -11.99
CA VAL A 498 -7.33 -18.32 -13.43
C VAL A 498 -5.88 -17.89 -13.54
N GLY A 499 -5.00 -18.85 -13.86
CA GLY A 499 -3.56 -18.61 -13.94
C GLY A 499 -3.20 -17.48 -14.90
N LEU A 500 -2.30 -16.59 -14.46
CA LEU A 500 -1.74 -15.47 -15.23
C LEU A 500 -1.13 -15.87 -16.59
N ALA A 501 -0.86 -17.16 -16.80
CA ALA A 501 -0.33 -17.70 -18.06
C ALA A 501 -1.35 -17.71 -19.22
N SER A 502 -2.65 -17.48 -18.99
CA SER A 502 -3.64 -17.47 -20.07
C SER A 502 -3.79 -16.12 -20.79
N LEU A 503 -3.17 -15.04 -20.27
CA LEU A 503 -3.30 -13.69 -20.83
C LEU A 503 -2.23 -13.33 -21.87
N ILE A 504 -1.23 -14.20 -22.08
CA ILE A 504 -0.14 -13.97 -23.05
C ILE A 504 -0.29 -14.84 -24.32
N THR A 505 -1.19 -15.82 -24.34
CA THR A 505 -1.30 -16.81 -25.44
C THR A 505 -2.68 -16.90 -26.11
N GLN A 506 -3.45 -15.81 -26.18
CA GLN A 506 -4.66 -15.78 -27.02
C GLN A 506 -4.71 -14.57 -27.96
N HIS A 507 -3.72 -14.47 -28.84
CA HIS A 507 -3.90 -13.87 -30.16
C HIS A 507 -4.25 -14.97 -31.17
N SER A 508 -5.46 -15.50 -31.09
CA SER A 508 -6.08 -16.25 -32.19
C SER A 508 -7.59 -16.28 -31.99
N LEU A 509 -8.30 -15.71 -32.95
CA LEU A 509 -9.76 -15.76 -33.09
C LEU A 509 -10.30 -17.20 -32.97
N ILE A 510 -11.48 -17.33 -32.33
CA ILE A 510 -12.59 -18.32 -32.49
C ILE A 510 -13.12 -18.75 -31.10
N PRO A 511 -14.45 -18.72 -30.86
CA PRO A 511 -15.05 -18.95 -29.55
C PRO A 511 -15.21 -20.44 -29.24
N ARG A 512 -15.00 -20.83 -27.98
CA ARG A 512 -15.54 -22.10 -27.44
C ARG A 512 -16.31 -21.84 -26.15
N LEU A 513 -17.60 -22.16 -26.24
CA LEU A 513 -18.56 -22.33 -25.15
C LEU A 513 -18.21 -23.55 -24.29
N GLU A 514 -18.56 -23.46 -22.99
CA GLU A 514 -18.95 -24.53 -22.03
C GLU A 514 -18.63 -24.00 -20.60
N GLY A 515 -19.46 -24.00 -19.57
CA GLY A 515 -20.84 -24.45 -19.35
C GLY A 515 -21.43 -23.73 -18.11
N VAL A 516 -22.75 -23.84 -17.96
CA VAL A 516 -23.62 -23.18 -16.96
C VAL A 516 -23.69 -24.01 -15.67
N LEU A 517 -23.88 -23.37 -14.51
CA LEU A 517 -24.79 -23.82 -13.45
C LEU A 517 -25.23 -22.62 -12.57
N LEU A 518 -26.55 -22.48 -12.44
CA LEU A 518 -27.32 -21.53 -11.63
C LEU A 518 -27.83 -22.25 -10.35
N PRO A 519 -28.47 -21.56 -9.39
CA PRO A 519 -28.19 -21.69 -7.97
C PRO A 519 -29.13 -22.66 -7.23
N VAL A 520 -28.79 -22.93 -5.96
CA VAL A 520 -29.77 -23.03 -4.87
C VAL A 520 -29.52 -21.85 -3.94
#